data_AF-A0A183PHK1-F1
#
_entry.id   AF-A0A183PHK1-F1
#
_cell.length_a   1.000
_cell.length_b   1.000
_cell.length_c   1.000
_cell.angle_alpha   90.00
_cell.angle_beta   90.00
_cell.angle_gamma   90.00
#
_symmetry.space_group_name_H-M   'P 1'
#
loop_
_entity.id
_entity.type
_entity.pdbx_description
1 polymer ?
#
loop_
_entity_poly.entity_id
_entity_poly.type
_entity_poly.pdbx_seq_one_letter_code
_entity_poly.pdbx_strand_id
1 'polypeptide(L)'
;MEKYFNPLLHRLATGDWFTSRTSACALFSVVYPRVRSSKRWELLDFLRRLAKDETPMVRRAVAARLGELALAMSVGQSSEKPSADGEKSSQISEHNSSNMTTSITESKILTNEVVSLNSGHFSCGVAADERLTNDSVAEKSSTLANPLQSDDFTLDPEKERSYIITIIIPLFVRLVDDEQESVRLMAVESIVQLAQALGPEESEGYLIDLIQQATTDRSWRVRCVVADKFTEIQTAMGLRVSRERLVPFFMKLLHDEEAEVRAFAAGKVKAFAKCLLGLPIDADINTTNKTTNSDTKHCKNSSTTITLDNKMMEIDEKFGSVNNLNDNNNNNGLASKDDIIMLQLLPAIKSLTNESNTHVKSSLANAILGLAPLIGKNLTIEHLLPIFLAQLNDDNPEVRLNVISNLEQVNSIIGIDHLTINLLPAIIQLAEDPKWRVRLAIIEYMPLLAEQLGLEFFNNQLIELCLSWLIDQVYAIREAAVENLVNLCKKFGSEWASQYFIPKIIHLSRDENYLHRMICLQSIISLCKVVNPTICCQYLLPTVLSMHTDNVPNVRFKVSKFILSISLSLAFYVNG
;
A
#
# COMPACT_ATOMS: atom_id res chain seq x y z
N MET A 1 -13.02 21.74 26.20
CA MET A 1 -12.64 20.37 26.63
C MET A 1 -13.08 20.05 28.05
N GLU A 2 -12.63 20.77 29.07
CA GLU A 2 -12.93 20.37 30.47
C GLU A 2 -14.37 20.55 30.93
N LYS A 3 -15.08 21.58 30.45
CA LYS A 3 -16.46 21.86 30.91
C LYS A 3 -17.48 20.82 30.44
N TYR A 4 -17.24 20.17 29.30
CA TYR A 4 -18.25 19.32 28.64
C TYR A 4 -17.71 17.94 28.24
N PHE A 5 -16.50 17.89 27.66
CA PHE A 5 -15.94 16.66 27.10
C PHE A 5 -15.37 15.73 28.17
N ASN A 6 -14.65 16.28 29.16
CA ASN A 6 -14.13 15.48 30.28
C ASN A 6 -15.26 14.87 31.15
N PRO A 7 -16.31 15.62 31.53
CA PRO A 7 -17.48 15.05 32.22
C PRO A 7 -18.23 14.01 31.38
N LEU A 8 -18.32 14.19 30.06
CA LEU A 8 -18.89 13.19 29.16
C LEU A 8 -18.08 11.88 29.21
N LEU A 9 -16.75 11.97 29.11
CA LEU A 9 -15.86 10.81 29.20
C LEU A 9 -16.03 10.10 30.55
N HIS A 10 -16.07 10.83 31.66
CA HIS A 10 -16.33 10.25 32.98
C HIS A 10 -17.67 9.50 33.01
N ARG A 11 -18.76 10.14 32.55
CA ARG A 11 -20.08 9.50 32.52
C ARG A 11 -20.10 8.24 31.67
N LEU A 12 -19.39 8.26 30.54
CA LEU A 12 -19.32 7.09 29.65
C LEU A 12 -18.51 5.95 30.29
N ALA A 13 -17.36 6.28 30.90
CA ALA A 13 -16.45 5.32 31.53
C ALA A 13 -17.03 4.66 32.79
N THR A 14 -17.95 5.35 33.49
CA THR A 14 -18.65 4.81 34.66
C THR A 14 -20.08 4.35 34.36
N GLY A 15 -20.46 4.29 33.08
CA GLY A 15 -21.81 3.86 32.69
C GLY A 15 -22.02 2.36 32.90
N ASP A 16 -23.22 1.97 33.32
CA ASP A 16 -23.57 0.57 33.60
C ASP A 16 -23.41 -0.32 32.35
N TRP A 17 -23.84 0.21 31.20
CA TRP A 17 -23.83 -0.51 29.94
C TRP A 17 -22.43 -0.58 29.34
N PHE A 18 -22.02 -1.78 28.91
CA PHE A 18 -20.71 -1.99 28.31
C PHE A 18 -20.49 -1.15 27.05
N THR A 19 -21.53 -0.84 26.27
CA THR A 19 -21.45 0.01 25.07
C THR A 19 -21.03 1.44 25.40
N SER A 20 -21.47 1.95 26.55
CA SER A 20 -21.04 3.25 27.09
C SER A 20 -19.55 3.24 27.41
N ARG A 21 -19.10 2.20 28.12
CA ARG A 21 -17.70 1.99 28.51
C ARG A 21 -16.77 1.77 27.30
N THR A 22 -17.22 1.01 26.31
CA THR A 22 -16.53 0.87 25.00
C THR A 22 -16.41 2.21 24.29
N SER A 23 -17.47 3.03 24.27
CA SER A 23 -17.44 4.36 23.66
C SER A 23 -16.46 5.31 24.37
N ALA A 24 -16.33 5.19 25.69
CA ALA A 24 -15.35 5.94 26.48
C ALA A 24 -13.91 5.69 26.01
N CYS A 25 -13.58 4.44 25.65
CA CYS A 25 -12.23 4.03 25.26
C CYS A 25 -11.68 4.83 24.06
N ALA A 26 -12.54 5.19 23.11
CA ALA A 26 -12.16 5.95 21.91
C ALA A 26 -11.85 7.43 22.19
N LEU A 27 -12.19 7.95 23.38
CA LEU A 27 -12.06 9.36 23.71
C LEU A 27 -10.80 9.67 24.53
N PHE A 28 -10.13 8.68 25.11
CA PHE A 28 -8.98 8.92 25.98
C PHE A 28 -7.84 9.64 25.25
N SER A 29 -7.41 9.16 24.08
CA SER A 29 -6.32 9.77 23.30
C SER A 29 -6.62 11.21 22.87
N VAL A 30 -7.90 11.55 22.68
CA VAL A 30 -8.34 12.90 22.31
C VAL A 30 -8.41 13.83 23.52
N VAL A 31 -8.94 13.34 24.65
CA VAL A 31 -9.19 14.15 25.85
C VAL A 31 -7.91 14.37 26.65
N TYR A 32 -7.07 13.34 26.78
CA TYR A 32 -5.88 13.35 27.61
C TYR A 32 -4.94 14.55 27.39
N PRO A 33 -4.51 14.89 26.16
CA PRO A 33 -3.60 16.01 25.93
C PRO A 33 -4.28 17.39 26.10
N ARG A 34 -5.61 17.44 26.28
CA ARG A 34 -6.40 18.69 26.31
C ARG A 34 -7.04 18.98 27.66
N VAL A 35 -6.63 18.26 28.68
CA VAL A 35 -7.02 18.50 30.08
C VAL A 35 -5.79 18.86 30.91
N ARG A 36 -6.03 19.57 32.00
CA ARG A 36 -5.00 19.94 32.97
C ARG A 36 -4.33 18.72 33.60
N SER A 37 -3.11 18.92 34.06
CA SER A 37 -2.29 17.89 34.72
C SER A 37 -3.01 17.19 35.88
N SER A 38 -3.87 17.91 36.61
CA SER A 38 -4.66 17.36 37.73
C SER A 38 -5.70 16.32 37.32
N LYS A 39 -6.20 16.37 36.08
CA LYS A 39 -7.24 15.48 35.56
C LYS A 39 -6.71 14.27 34.80
N ARG A 40 -5.46 14.33 34.31
CA ARG A 40 -4.83 13.22 33.58
C ARG A 40 -4.76 11.93 34.39
N TRP A 41 -4.43 12.02 35.68
CA TRP A 41 -4.41 10.83 36.56
C TRP A 41 -5.79 10.16 36.64
N GLU A 42 -6.85 10.96 36.75
CA GLU A 42 -8.24 10.49 36.83
C GLU A 42 -8.61 9.69 35.57
N LEU A 43 -8.19 10.17 34.40
CA LEU A 43 -8.37 9.47 33.12
C LEU A 43 -7.62 8.14 33.08
N LEU A 44 -6.37 8.11 33.54
CA LEU A 44 -5.59 6.86 33.59
C LEU A 44 -6.20 5.85 34.57
N ASP A 45 -6.80 6.32 35.66
CA ASP A 45 -7.50 5.45 36.59
C ASP A 45 -8.78 4.83 36.00
N PHE A 46 -9.57 5.61 35.26
CA PHE A 46 -10.69 5.06 34.48
C PHE A 46 -10.18 4.00 33.49
N LEU A 47 -9.10 4.30 32.77
CA LEU A 47 -8.51 3.34 31.82
C LEU A 47 -8.09 2.05 32.52
N ARG A 48 -7.45 2.10 33.70
CA ARG A 48 -7.07 0.91 34.47
C ARG A 48 -8.28 0.05 34.84
N ARG A 49 -9.39 0.68 35.24
CA ARG A 49 -10.64 -0.01 35.58
C ARG A 49 -11.26 -0.67 34.35
N LEU A 50 -11.37 0.06 33.24
CA LEU A 50 -11.89 -0.46 31.96
C LEU A 50 -11.03 -1.57 31.38
N ALA A 51 -9.72 -1.52 31.60
CA ALA A 51 -8.85 -2.59 31.16
C ALA A 51 -9.20 -3.89 31.92
N LYS A 52 -9.55 -3.82 33.20
CA LYS A 52 -9.94 -4.94 34.08
C LYS A 52 -11.43 -5.27 34.06
N ASP A 53 -12.17 -4.74 33.10
CA ASP A 53 -13.60 -4.92 33.02
C ASP A 53 -13.99 -6.40 32.85
N GLU A 54 -15.01 -6.84 33.55
CA GLU A 54 -15.57 -8.20 33.41
C GLU A 54 -16.04 -8.45 31.98
N THR A 55 -16.49 -7.42 31.27
CA THR A 55 -16.98 -7.53 29.89
C THR A 55 -15.82 -7.52 28.89
N PRO A 56 -15.58 -8.62 28.13
CA PRO A 56 -14.47 -8.69 27.18
C PRO A 56 -14.49 -7.60 26.11
N MET A 57 -15.68 -7.16 25.68
CA MET A 57 -15.84 -6.11 24.68
C MET A 57 -15.26 -4.76 25.15
N VAL A 58 -15.26 -4.49 26.46
CA VAL A 58 -14.66 -3.28 27.03
C VAL A 58 -13.14 -3.41 27.05
N ARG A 59 -12.62 -4.54 27.53
CA ARG A 59 -11.15 -4.81 27.53
C ARG A 59 -10.57 -4.77 26.12
N ARG A 60 -11.30 -5.35 25.16
CA ARG A 60 -10.98 -5.31 23.72
C ARG A 60 -10.90 -3.86 23.21
N ALA A 61 -11.85 -3.02 23.61
CA ALA A 61 -11.86 -1.61 23.23
C ALA A 61 -10.67 -0.83 23.83
N VAL A 62 -10.26 -1.16 25.06
CA VAL A 62 -9.03 -0.62 25.65
C VAL A 62 -7.81 -1.09 24.86
N ALA A 63 -7.69 -2.39 24.59
CA ALA A 63 -6.58 -2.96 23.83
C ALA A 63 -6.41 -2.31 22.46
N ALA A 64 -7.51 -2.00 21.77
CA ALA A 64 -7.51 -1.34 20.46
C ALA A 64 -7.12 0.16 20.49
N ARG A 65 -7.04 0.80 21.67
CA ARG A 65 -6.81 2.25 21.80
C ARG A 65 -5.59 2.60 22.65
N LEU A 66 -4.97 1.60 23.26
CA LEU A 66 -3.89 1.80 24.22
C LEU A 66 -2.64 2.40 23.57
N GLY A 67 -2.29 1.94 22.37
CA GLY A 67 -1.17 2.49 21.61
C GLY A 67 -1.41 3.93 21.13
N GLU A 68 -2.63 4.24 20.66
CA GLU A 68 -3.02 5.62 20.27
C GLU A 68 -2.88 6.60 21.45
N LEU A 69 -3.28 6.18 22.66
CA LEU A 69 -3.11 6.99 23.87
C LEU A 69 -1.63 7.20 24.21
N ALA A 70 -0.81 6.15 24.16
CA ALA A 70 0.63 6.26 24.43
C ALA A 70 1.32 7.24 23.49
N LEU A 71 0.96 7.21 22.20
CA LEU A 71 1.43 8.22 21.23
C LEU A 71 0.95 9.61 21.60
N ALA A 72 -0.33 9.79 21.92
CA ALA A 72 -0.86 11.10 22.32
C ALA A 72 -0.15 11.68 23.56
N MET A 73 0.33 10.81 24.46
CA MET A 73 1.12 11.16 25.64
C MET A 73 2.57 11.55 25.28
N SER A 74 3.13 11.02 24.19
CA SER A 74 4.51 11.28 23.77
C SER A 74 4.69 12.51 22.86
N VAL A 75 3.62 13.15 22.35
CA VAL A 75 3.66 14.33 21.43
C VAL A 75 4.27 15.61 22.06
N GLY A 76 4.90 15.54 23.24
CA GLY A 76 5.72 16.61 23.81
C GLY A 76 7.17 16.65 23.32
N GLN A 77 7.63 15.65 22.56
CA GLN A 77 8.97 15.67 21.96
C GLN A 77 8.92 16.32 20.58
N SER A 78 9.18 17.63 20.51
CA SER A 78 9.67 18.22 19.27
C SER A 78 10.95 17.48 18.89
N SER A 79 10.96 16.93 17.67
CA SER A 79 12.17 16.48 17.00
C SER A 79 13.22 17.60 17.05
N GLU A 80 14.22 17.50 17.93
CA GLU A 80 15.48 18.15 17.67
C GLU A 80 16.01 17.54 16.37
N LYS A 81 16.05 18.36 15.32
CA LYS A 81 16.89 18.06 14.16
C LYS A 81 18.29 17.78 14.71
N PRO A 82 18.99 16.72 14.28
CA PRO A 82 20.41 16.61 14.56
C PRO A 82 21.06 17.83 13.93
N SER A 83 21.48 18.78 14.75
CA SER A 83 22.44 19.80 14.36
C SER A 83 23.69 19.04 13.93
N ALA A 84 23.93 19.02 12.62
CA ALA A 84 25.21 18.69 12.06
C ALA A 84 26.19 19.77 12.51
N ASP A 85 26.93 19.49 13.58
CA ASP A 85 28.28 20.00 13.77
C ASP A 85 29.00 19.10 14.77
N GLY A 86 29.94 18.32 14.23
CA GLY A 86 30.82 17.48 15.02
C GLY A 86 31.77 18.34 15.84
N GLU A 87 31.82 18.07 17.14
CA GLU A 87 32.91 18.50 18.00
C GLU A 87 34.23 17.94 17.46
N LYS A 88 35.02 18.81 16.83
CA LYS A 88 36.47 18.79 16.93
C LYS A 88 36.87 19.87 17.94
N SER A 89 37.17 19.46 19.15
CA SER A 89 37.84 20.28 20.15
C SER A 89 39.35 20.10 20.04
N SER A 90 40.04 21.11 19.49
CA SER A 90 41.40 21.47 19.91
C SER A 90 41.76 22.92 19.57
N GLN A 91 41.71 23.73 20.63
CA GLN A 91 42.61 24.84 20.99
C GLN A 91 42.67 26.14 20.16
N ILE A 92 42.85 27.22 20.94
CA ILE A 92 43.55 28.50 20.67
C ILE A 92 42.67 29.76 20.48
N SER A 93 42.55 30.48 21.61
CA SER A 93 42.74 31.91 21.87
C SER A 93 41.93 33.02 21.16
N GLU A 94 41.39 33.88 22.03
CA GLU A 94 41.51 35.35 22.05
C GLU A 94 40.67 36.26 21.14
N HIS A 95 40.01 37.18 21.86
CA HIS A 95 39.81 38.61 21.57
C HIS A 95 38.62 39.12 20.74
N ASN A 96 37.81 39.91 21.48
CA ASN A 96 37.33 41.26 21.17
C ASN A 96 36.09 41.49 20.29
N SER A 97 35.06 41.98 20.99
CA SER A 97 34.38 43.27 20.76
C SER A 97 33.44 43.47 19.57
N SER A 98 32.18 43.67 19.96
CA SER A 98 31.35 44.87 19.68
C SER A 98 30.57 44.99 18.35
N ASN A 99 29.33 45.49 18.56
CA ASN A 99 28.47 46.28 17.66
C ASN A 99 27.68 45.53 16.57
N MET A 100 26.48 45.93 16.13
CA MET A 100 25.40 46.81 16.61
C MET A 100 24.23 46.63 15.60
N THR A 101 22.99 46.49 16.10
CA THR A 101 21.69 46.98 15.56
C THR A 101 21.14 46.67 14.15
N THR A 102 19.78 46.63 14.16
CA THR A 102 18.76 46.88 13.10
C THR A 102 18.39 45.66 12.22
N SER A 103 17.14 45.39 11.84
CA SER A 103 15.87 46.13 11.90
C SER A 103 14.65 45.20 11.91
N ILE A 104 13.58 45.70 12.52
CA ILE A 104 12.17 45.27 12.43
C ILE A 104 11.68 45.36 10.98
N THR A 105 10.91 44.37 10.51
CA THR A 105 9.73 44.59 9.65
C THR A 105 8.72 43.43 9.81
N GLU A 106 7.50 43.82 10.15
CA GLU A 106 6.29 42.99 10.27
C GLU A 106 5.72 42.61 8.90
N SER A 107 5.04 41.46 8.78
CA SER A 107 4.02 41.22 7.75
C SER A 107 2.98 40.17 8.17
N LYS A 108 1.85 40.72 8.64
CA LYS A 108 0.45 40.28 8.69
C LYS A 108 0.07 38.87 8.19
N ILE A 109 -0.64 38.18 9.09
CA ILE A 109 -1.48 36.99 8.90
C ILE A 109 -2.84 37.42 8.35
N LEU A 110 -3.29 36.80 7.25
CA LEU A 110 -4.67 36.87 6.73
C LEU A 110 -5.43 35.63 7.19
N THR A 111 -6.57 35.85 7.84
CA THR A 111 -7.54 34.84 8.26
C THR A 111 -8.62 34.71 7.20
N ASN A 112 -9.01 33.49 6.83
CA ASN A 112 -10.22 33.24 6.04
C ASN A 112 -11.07 32.11 6.63
N GLU A 113 -12.21 32.55 7.14
CA GLU A 113 -13.57 32.02 6.95
C GLU A 113 -13.86 30.53 7.18
N VAL A 114 -14.57 30.29 8.28
CA VAL A 114 -15.38 29.08 8.55
C VAL A 114 -16.79 29.32 8.01
N VAL A 115 -17.19 28.50 7.03
CA VAL A 115 -18.55 28.44 6.50
C VAL A 115 -19.45 27.66 7.46
N SER A 116 -20.56 28.29 7.85
CA SER A 116 -21.66 27.71 8.61
C SER A 116 -22.50 26.75 7.77
N LEU A 117 -22.90 25.62 8.35
CA LEU A 117 -24.08 24.86 7.90
C LEU A 117 -25.03 24.65 9.08
N ASN A 118 -26.26 25.14 8.87
CA ASN A 118 -27.39 25.18 9.77
C ASN A 118 -27.83 23.78 10.24
N SER A 119 -28.10 23.66 11.53
CA SER A 119 -28.96 22.63 12.12
C SER A 119 -30.41 23.12 12.14
N GLY A 120 -31.31 22.24 11.72
CA GLY A 120 -32.75 22.43 11.77
C GLY A 120 -33.29 22.40 13.20
N HIS A 121 -34.31 23.23 13.40
CA HIS A 121 -35.17 23.34 14.57
C HIS A 121 -35.58 22.01 15.21
N PHE A 122 -35.43 21.93 16.53
CA PHE A 122 -36.48 21.37 17.40
C PHE A 122 -36.55 22.18 18.70
N SER A 123 -37.76 22.67 18.96
CA SER A 123 -38.18 23.47 20.10
C SER A 123 -38.36 22.63 21.37
N CYS A 124 -37.95 23.15 22.53
CA CYS A 124 -38.70 22.97 23.77
C CYS A 124 -38.41 24.16 24.69
N GLY A 125 -39.45 24.95 24.96
CA GLY A 125 -39.39 26.10 25.86
C GLY A 125 -39.64 25.69 27.30
N VAL A 126 -38.93 26.34 28.22
CA VAL A 126 -39.42 26.60 29.56
C VAL A 126 -38.97 28.02 29.94
N ALA A 127 -39.94 28.79 30.43
CA ALA A 127 -39.87 30.20 30.75
C ALA A 127 -39.52 30.46 32.23
N ALA A 128 -39.15 31.72 32.47
CA ALA A 128 -38.99 32.43 33.76
C ALA A 128 -37.78 32.02 34.61
N ASP A 129 -37.04 32.92 35.24
CA ASP A 129 -37.45 34.20 35.80
C ASP A 129 -36.26 35.16 35.96
N GLU A 130 -36.56 36.46 35.91
CA GLU A 130 -35.66 37.59 36.09
C GLU A 130 -35.12 37.69 37.52
N ARG A 131 -33.90 38.21 37.70
CA ARG A 131 -33.66 39.36 38.60
C ARG A 131 -32.26 39.96 38.44
N LEU A 132 -32.29 41.23 38.08
CA LEU A 132 -31.24 42.24 38.16
C LEU A 132 -30.78 42.45 39.60
N THR A 133 -29.48 42.71 39.80
CA THR A 133 -28.99 43.94 40.43
C THR A 133 -27.53 44.17 40.03
N ASN A 134 -27.30 45.31 39.36
CA ASN A 134 -26.01 45.98 39.30
C ASN A 134 -25.60 46.43 40.71
N ASP A 135 -24.32 46.33 41.03
CA ASP A 135 -23.66 47.40 41.77
C ASP A 135 -22.20 47.51 41.35
N SER A 136 -21.83 48.73 40.97
CA SER A 136 -20.52 49.16 40.54
C SER A 136 -19.80 49.84 41.70
N VAL A 137 -18.60 49.39 42.05
CA VAL A 137 -17.59 50.25 42.69
C VAL A 137 -16.22 49.91 42.10
N ALA A 138 -15.57 50.93 41.56
CA ALA A 138 -14.22 50.90 41.03
C ALA A 138 -13.18 50.90 42.16
N GLU A 139 -12.08 50.18 42.02
CA GLU A 139 -10.79 50.62 42.56
C GLU A 139 -9.57 49.97 41.88
N LYS A 140 -8.47 50.69 41.97
CA LYS A 140 -7.29 50.69 41.10
C LYS A 140 -6.30 49.57 41.42
N SER A 141 -5.73 49.03 40.34
CA SER A 141 -4.32 48.69 40.11
C SER A 141 -3.40 48.56 41.34
N SER A 142 -2.92 47.34 41.60
CA SER A 142 -1.58 47.12 42.14
C SER A 142 -0.95 45.89 41.48
N THR A 143 0.03 46.17 40.63
CA THR A 143 0.97 45.24 40.02
C THR A 143 1.76 44.48 41.10
N LEU A 144 1.55 43.16 41.19
CA LEU A 144 2.58 42.22 41.61
C LEU A 144 2.75 41.19 40.49
N ALA A 145 3.96 41.11 39.97
CA ALA A 145 4.38 40.13 38.97
C ALA A 145 4.13 38.71 39.52
N ASN A 146 3.25 37.96 38.87
CA ASN A 146 3.19 36.51 39.07
C ASN A 146 4.31 35.88 38.22
N PRO A 147 5.12 34.98 38.78
CA PRO A 147 6.09 34.22 38.00
C PRO A 147 5.32 33.36 37.01
N LEU A 148 5.83 33.31 35.77
CA LEU A 148 5.36 32.49 34.63
C LEU A 148 4.58 31.25 35.08
N GLN A 149 3.25 31.30 35.01
CA GLN A 149 2.41 30.10 35.10
C GLN A 149 2.77 29.24 33.90
N SER A 150 3.47 28.13 34.13
CA SER A 150 3.61 27.07 33.14
C SER A 150 2.20 26.74 32.65
N ASP A 151 1.98 26.78 31.33
CA ASP A 151 0.69 26.46 30.75
C ASP A 151 0.27 25.03 31.18
N ASP A 152 -0.66 24.92 32.13
CA ASP A 152 -1.07 23.68 32.84
C ASP A 152 -1.68 22.62 31.90
N PHE A 153 -1.88 22.98 30.64
CA PHE A 153 -2.31 22.09 29.56
C PHE A 153 -1.15 21.42 28.81
N THR A 154 0.08 21.88 28.99
CA THR A 154 1.27 21.30 28.35
C THR A 154 1.54 19.90 28.90
N LEU A 155 1.97 18.98 28.03
CA LEU A 155 2.41 17.64 28.45
C LEU A 155 3.83 17.75 28.98
N ASP A 156 4.08 17.20 30.17
CA ASP A 156 5.42 17.12 30.75
C ASP A 156 6.08 15.81 30.27
N PRO A 157 7.07 15.86 29.36
CA PRO A 157 7.58 14.66 28.72
C PRO A 157 8.12 13.61 29.70
N GLU A 158 8.75 14.00 30.81
CA GLU A 158 9.30 13.06 31.79
C GLU A 158 8.18 12.37 32.56
N LYS A 159 7.18 13.14 32.98
CA LYS A 159 6.02 12.62 33.70
C LYS A 159 5.13 11.75 32.81
N GLU A 160 4.90 12.17 31.57
CA GLU A 160 4.13 11.38 30.60
C GLU A 160 4.86 10.08 30.26
N ARG A 161 6.18 10.12 30.06
CA ARG A 161 7.01 8.91 29.89
C ARG A 161 6.92 7.98 31.10
N SER A 162 6.97 8.53 32.31
CA SER A 162 6.77 7.76 33.54
C SER A 162 5.40 7.07 33.58
N TYR A 163 4.32 7.76 33.15
CA TYR A 163 3.00 7.16 33.08
C TYR A 163 2.88 6.09 31.99
N ILE A 164 3.52 6.25 30.84
CA ILE A 164 3.56 5.19 29.81
C ILE A 164 4.18 3.92 30.42
N ILE A 165 5.35 4.04 31.04
CA ILE A 165 6.10 2.89 31.58
C ILE A 165 5.37 2.26 32.78
N THR A 166 4.87 3.07 33.73
CA THR A 166 4.34 2.56 35.00
C THR A 166 2.85 2.21 34.96
N ILE A 167 2.12 2.66 33.92
CA ILE A 167 0.67 2.46 33.83
C ILE A 167 0.31 1.78 32.51
N ILE A 168 0.67 2.36 31.38
CA ILE A 168 0.24 1.87 30.07
C ILE A 168 0.84 0.48 29.79
N ILE A 169 2.14 0.29 30.04
CA ILE A 169 2.80 -1.00 29.81
C ILE A 169 2.22 -2.13 30.69
N PRO A 170 2.04 -1.98 32.01
CA PRO A 170 1.36 -3.00 32.82
C PRO A 170 -0.08 -3.31 32.36
N LEU A 171 -0.82 -2.32 31.86
CA LEU A 171 -2.13 -2.56 31.27
C LEU A 171 -2.02 -3.38 29.99
N PHE A 172 -1.03 -3.08 29.15
CA PHE A 172 -0.75 -3.81 27.92
C PHE A 172 -0.37 -5.27 28.19
N VAL A 173 0.55 -5.52 29.13
CA VAL A 173 0.96 -6.88 29.57
C VAL A 173 -0.26 -7.74 29.91
N ARG A 174 -1.24 -7.18 30.60
CA ARG A 174 -2.45 -7.93 30.96
C ARG A 174 -3.38 -8.17 29.77
N LEU A 175 -3.44 -7.26 28.81
CA LEU A 175 -4.32 -7.37 27.64
C LEU A 175 -3.74 -8.32 26.57
N VAL A 176 -2.42 -8.40 26.44
CA VAL A 176 -1.77 -9.36 25.54
C VAL A 176 -1.84 -10.79 26.08
N ASP A 177 -1.99 -10.98 27.40
CA ASP A 177 -2.24 -12.29 28.02
C ASP A 177 -3.74 -12.56 28.32
N ASP A 178 -4.64 -11.77 27.75
CA ASP A 178 -6.08 -11.89 28.07
C ASP A 178 -6.65 -13.26 27.67
N GLU A 179 -7.54 -13.79 28.49
CA GLU A 179 -8.19 -15.07 28.22
C GLU A 179 -8.96 -15.06 26.89
N GLN A 180 -9.48 -13.91 26.48
CA GLN A 180 -10.30 -13.75 25.29
C GLN A 180 -9.45 -13.44 24.06
N GLU A 181 -9.47 -14.33 23.06
CA GLU A 181 -8.74 -14.18 21.79
C GLU A 181 -8.97 -12.80 21.15
N SER A 182 -10.22 -12.33 21.13
CA SER A 182 -10.57 -11.04 20.54
C SER A 182 -9.91 -9.84 21.21
N VAL A 183 -9.55 -9.94 22.50
CA VAL A 183 -8.81 -8.90 23.23
C VAL A 183 -7.34 -8.96 22.84
N ARG A 184 -6.73 -10.16 22.83
CA ARG A 184 -5.33 -10.36 22.44
C ARG A 184 -5.05 -9.90 21.01
N LEU A 185 -5.99 -10.17 20.07
CA LEU A 185 -5.91 -9.67 18.69
C LEU A 185 -5.75 -8.14 18.64
N MET A 186 -6.58 -7.40 19.37
CA MET A 186 -6.50 -5.94 19.40
C MET A 186 -5.28 -5.44 20.18
N ALA A 187 -4.76 -6.22 21.14
CA ALA A 187 -3.53 -5.87 21.84
C ALA A 187 -2.35 -5.86 20.86
N VAL A 188 -2.22 -6.87 19.99
CA VAL A 188 -1.16 -6.91 18.97
C VAL A 188 -1.19 -5.68 18.06
N GLU A 189 -2.37 -5.21 17.67
CA GLU A 189 -2.51 -4.00 16.84
C GLU A 189 -1.92 -2.75 17.51
N SER A 190 -1.96 -2.65 18.85
CA SER A 190 -1.40 -1.52 19.59
C SER A 190 0.13 -1.58 19.78
N ILE A 191 0.79 -2.71 19.50
CA ILE A 191 2.24 -2.86 19.72
C ILE A 191 3.03 -1.82 18.93
N VAL A 192 2.62 -1.56 17.69
CA VAL A 192 3.34 -0.64 16.79
C VAL A 192 3.38 0.77 17.39
N GLN A 193 2.24 1.30 17.80
CA GLN A 193 2.14 2.65 18.37
C GLN A 193 2.80 2.72 19.76
N LEU A 194 2.72 1.65 20.56
CA LEU A 194 3.46 1.57 21.83
C LEU A 194 4.97 1.63 21.61
N ALA A 195 5.47 0.88 20.61
CA ALA A 195 6.89 0.89 20.27
C ALA A 195 7.34 2.27 19.76
N GLN A 196 6.52 2.92 18.94
CA GLN A 196 6.76 4.31 18.49
C GLN A 196 6.77 5.31 19.66
N ALA A 197 5.91 5.14 20.67
CA ALA A 197 5.84 6.03 21.82
C ALA A 197 7.04 5.88 22.77
N LEU A 198 7.57 4.67 22.93
CA LEU A 198 8.74 4.37 23.77
C LEU A 198 10.08 4.69 23.08
N GLY A 199 10.13 4.47 21.76
CA GLY A 199 11.35 4.43 20.97
C GLY A 199 12.06 3.06 21.04
N PRO A 200 13.06 2.82 20.17
CA PRO A 200 13.72 1.52 20.00
C PRO A 200 14.26 0.86 21.28
N GLU A 201 15.03 1.61 22.08
CA GLU A 201 15.74 1.06 23.24
C GLU A 201 14.79 0.62 24.36
N GLU A 202 13.82 1.46 24.71
CA GLU A 202 12.81 1.10 25.71
C GLU A 202 11.84 0.04 25.19
N SER A 203 11.53 0.05 23.90
CA SER A 203 10.72 -1.02 23.28
C SER A 203 11.42 -2.36 23.41
N GLU A 204 12.74 -2.42 23.24
CA GLU A 204 13.49 -3.65 23.51
C GLU A 204 13.35 -4.09 24.97
N GLY A 205 13.45 -3.16 25.93
CA GLY A 205 13.35 -3.50 27.36
C GLY A 205 11.95 -3.93 27.81
N TYR A 206 10.89 -3.32 27.29
CA TYR A 206 9.52 -3.50 27.79
C TYR A 206 8.61 -4.34 26.89
N LEU A 207 8.84 -4.36 25.57
CA LEU A 207 7.92 -4.98 24.61
C LEU A 207 8.46 -6.28 24.00
N ILE A 208 9.77 -6.55 24.04
CA ILE A 208 10.34 -7.70 23.29
C ILE A 208 9.76 -9.05 23.72
N ASP A 209 9.60 -9.27 25.03
CA ASP A 209 9.03 -10.51 25.57
C ASP A 209 7.54 -10.64 25.26
N LEU A 210 6.82 -9.51 25.18
CA LEU A 210 5.41 -9.47 24.82
C LEU A 210 5.19 -9.75 23.33
N ILE A 211 6.09 -9.25 22.48
CA ILE A 211 6.12 -9.57 21.04
C ILE A 211 6.44 -11.06 20.86
N GLN A 212 7.40 -11.60 21.61
CA GLN A 212 7.71 -13.03 21.60
C GLN A 212 6.50 -13.87 22.02
N GLN A 213 5.84 -13.49 23.13
CA GLN A 213 4.62 -14.15 23.61
C GLN A 213 3.55 -14.18 22.52
N ALA A 214 3.25 -13.03 21.90
CA ALA A 214 2.26 -12.93 20.82
C ALA A 214 2.65 -13.74 19.58
N THR A 215 3.94 -13.79 19.23
CA THR A 215 4.48 -14.63 18.13
C THR A 215 4.22 -16.12 18.39
N THR A 216 4.10 -16.52 19.66
CA THR A 216 3.85 -17.90 20.08
C THR A 216 2.47 -18.10 20.70
N ASP A 217 1.52 -17.20 20.42
CA ASP A 217 0.18 -17.25 21.00
C ASP A 217 -0.51 -18.57 20.67
N ARG A 218 -1.28 -19.07 21.62
CA ARG A 218 -2.10 -20.28 21.47
C ARG A 218 -3.10 -20.20 20.31
N SER A 219 -3.53 -19.01 19.93
CA SER A 219 -4.38 -18.77 18.77
C SER A 219 -3.53 -18.45 17.54
N TRP A 220 -3.66 -19.27 16.51
CA TRP A 220 -3.04 -19.01 15.22
C TRP A 220 -3.50 -17.67 14.61
N ARG A 221 -4.72 -17.19 14.92
CA ARG A 221 -5.21 -15.88 14.45
C ARG A 221 -4.41 -14.73 15.04
N VAL A 222 -4.06 -14.82 16.32
CA VAL A 222 -3.19 -13.83 16.97
C VAL A 222 -1.83 -13.84 16.30
N ARG A 223 -1.28 -15.03 16.03
CA ARG A 223 -0.01 -15.17 15.29
C ARG A 223 -0.08 -14.61 13.87
N CYS A 224 -1.20 -14.77 13.16
CA CYS A 224 -1.44 -14.13 11.85
C CYS A 224 -1.38 -12.60 11.95
N VAL A 225 -2.01 -11.99 12.96
CA VAL A 225 -1.96 -10.53 13.16
C VAL A 225 -0.52 -10.08 13.46
N VAL A 226 0.23 -10.84 14.26
CA VAL A 226 1.66 -10.56 14.49
C VAL A 226 2.45 -10.64 13.18
N ALA A 227 2.23 -11.67 12.36
CA ALA A 227 2.89 -11.81 11.06
C ALA A 227 2.53 -10.65 10.11
N ASP A 228 1.27 -10.23 10.07
CA ASP A 228 0.83 -9.10 9.25
C ASP A 228 1.48 -7.78 9.68
N LYS A 229 1.54 -7.52 11.00
CA LYS A 229 2.12 -6.32 11.61
C LYS A 229 3.63 -6.36 11.78
N PHE A 230 4.28 -7.48 11.44
CA PHE A 230 5.68 -7.72 11.81
C PHE A 230 6.64 -6.65 11.28
N THR A 231 6.42 -6.18 10.05
CA THR A 231 7.28 -5.17 9.41
C THR A 231 7.08 -3.76 9.97
N GLU A 232 5.86 -3.44 10.43
CA GLU A 232 5.57 -2.20 11.17
C GLU A 232 6.27 -2.24 12.54
N ILE A 233 6.21 -3.39 13.24
CA ILE A 233 6.94 -3.61 14.49
C ILE A 233 8.45 -3.47 14.25
N GLN A 234 8.98 -4.11 13.20
CA GLN A 234 10.39 -4.04 12.82
C GLN A 234 10.87 -2.61 12.61
N THR A 235 10.06 -1.79 11.94
CA THR A 235 10.36 -0.38 11.70
C THR A 235 10.34 0.43 12.99
N ALA A 236 9.32 0.24 13.84
CA ALA A 236 9.19 0.95 15.11
C ALA A 236 10.31 0.62 16.11
N MET A 237 10.81 -0.63 16.10
CA MET A 237 11.90 -1.06 16.97
C MET A 237 13.30 -0.71 16.45
N GLY A 238 13.42 -0.24 15.22
CA GLY A 238 14.70 0.16 14.62
C GLY A 238 15.62 -1.01 14.24
N LEU A 239 16.66 -0.70 13.47
CA LEU A 239 17.52 -1.69 12.82
C LEU A 239 18.29 -2.59 13.79
N ARG A 240 18.86 -2.03 14.87
CA ARG A 240 19.65 -2.79 15.84
C ARG A 240 18.81 -3.90 16.49
N VAL A 241 17.69 -3.52 17.10
CA VAL A 241 16.79 -4.45 17.79
C VAL A 241 16.19 -5.45 16.80
N SER A 242 15.83 -4.99 15.59
CA SER A 242 15.35 -5.88 14.54
C SER A 242 16.31 -7.02 14.25
N ARG A 243 17.60 -6.71 14.03
CA ARG A 243 18.61 -7.72 13.66
C ARG A 243 18.95 -8.64 14.82
N GLU A 244 19.08 -8.09 16.03
CA GLU A 244 19.51 -8.83 17.21
C GLU A 244 18.40 -9.68 17.83
N ARG A 245 17.15 -9.21 17.78
CA ARG A 245 16.04 -9.77 18.58
C ARG A 245 14.85 -10.26 17.76
N LEU A 246 14.48 -9.58 16.66
CA LEU A 246 13.24 -9.91 15.92
C LEU A 246 13.42 -11.00 14.86
N VAL A 247 14.63 -11.21 14.34
CA VAL A 247 14.90 -12.23 13.31
C VAL A 247 14.42 -13.63 13.73
N PRO A 248 14.74 -14.14 14.93
CA PRO A 248 14.26 -15.46 15.36
C PRO A 248 12.73 -15.56 15.39
N PHE A 249 12.02 -14.47 15.72
CA PHE A 249 10.56 -14.45 15.80
C PHE A 249 9.94 -14.53 14.40
N PHE A 250 10.49 -13.79 13.43
CA PHE A 250 10.03 -13.87 12.04
C PHE A 250 10.29 -15.26 11.44
N MET A 251 11.47 -15.83 11.70
CA MET A 251 11.79 -17.19 11.26
C MET A 251 10.83 -18.22 11.87
N LYS A 252 10.39 -18.02 13.11
CA LYS A 252 9.37 -18.88 13.73
C LYS A 252 8.02 -18.78 13.03
N LEU A 253 7.59 -17.60 12.60
CA LEU A 253 6.34 -17.41 11.85
C LEU A 253 6.40 -18.01 10.44
N LEU A 254 7.55 -17.93 9.77
CA LEU A 254 7.77 -18.61 8.48
C LEU A 254 7.69 -20.14 8.60
N HIS A 255 8.05 -20.70 9.76
CA HIS A 255 7.99 -22.13 10.03
C HIS A 255 6.86 -22.51 11.00
N ASP A 256 5.82 -21.67 11.10
CA ASP A 256 4.67 -21.92 11.98
C ASP A 256 3.99 -23.23 11.57
N GLU A 257 3.33 -23.92 12.50
CA GLU A 257 2.58 -25.15 12.21
C GLU A 257 1.35 -24.87 11.33
N GLU A 258 0.73 -23.68 11.48
CA GLU A 258 -0.47 -23.30 10.77
C GLU A 258 -0.14 -22.64 9.43
N ALA A 259 -0.76 -23.14 8.36
CA ALA A 259 -0.43 -22.67 7.02
C ALA A 259 -0.84 -21.22 6.77
N GLU A 260 -1.92 -20.77 7.40
CA GLU A 260 -2.34 -19.36 7.29
C GLU A 260 -1.32 -18.42 7.93
N VAL A 261 -0.70 -18.78 9.06
CA VAL A 261 0.38 -17.97 9.67
C VAL A 261 1.59 -17.90 8.74
N ARG A 262 2.00 -19.05 8.18
CA ARG A 262 3.09 -19.09 7.18
C ARG A 262 2.77 -18.25 5.94
N ALA A 263 1.52 -18.22 5.49
CA ALA A 263 1.11 -17.41 4.34
C ALA A 263 1.26 -15.90 4.60
N PHE A 264 0.81 -15.41 5.76
CA PHE A 264 1.02 -14.01 6.16
C PHE A 264 2.52 -13.68 6.26
N ALA A 265 3.32 -14.54 6.89
CA ALA A 265 4.76 -14.33 7.01
C ALA A 265 5.47 -14.34 5.63
N ALA A 266 5.13 -15.30 4.77
CA ALA A 266 5.66 -15.41 3.41
C ALA A 266 5.34 -14.15 2.57
N GLY A 267 4.16 -13.56 2.75
CA GLY A 267 3.79 -12.29 2.11
C GLY A 267 4.64 -11.09 2.55
N LYS A 268 5.34 -11.17 3.68
CA LYS A 268 6.16 -10.07 4.24
C LYS A 268 7.66 -10.21 3.97
N VAL A 269 8.14 -11.29 3.34
CA VAL A 269 9.59 -11.55 3.19
C VAL A 269 10.34 -10.43 2.48
N LYS A 270 9.74 -9.79 1.47
CA LYS A 270 10.30 -8.61 0.77
C LYS A 270 10.50 -7.43 1.72
N ALA A 271 9.45 -7.04 2.41
CA ALA A 271 9.48 -5.89 3.33
C ALA A 271 10.39 -6.17 4.53
N PHE A 272 10.39 -7.40 5.04
CA PHE A 272 11.30 -7.83 6.10
C PHE A 272 12.77 -7.72 5.68
N ALA A 273 13.11 -8.19 4.47
CA ALA A 273 14.46 -8.05 3.92
C ALA A 273 14.86 -6.59 3.72
N LYS A 274 13.97 -5.73 3.18
CA LYS A 274 14.23 -4.29 3.06
C LYS A 274 14.55 -3.65 4.41
N CYS A 275 13.80 -3.97 5.45
CA CYS A 275 14.03 -3.46 6.80
C CYS A 275 15.37 -3.91 7.37
N LEU A 276 15.77 -5.16 7.17
CA LEU A 276 17.08 -5.66 7.60
C LEU A 276 18.26 -4.93 6.93
N LEU A 277 18.04 -4.37 5.73
CA LEU A 277 19.00 -3.56 5.00
C LEU A 277 18.91 -2.06 5.33
N GLY A 278 18.02 -1.65 6.24
CA GLY A 278 17.79 -0.24 6.55
C GLY A 278 17.12 0.56 5.42
N LEU A 279 16.47 -0.11 4.48
CA LEU A 279 15.75 0.53 3.37
C LEU A 279 14.31 0.88 3.79
N PRO A 280 13.73 1.97 3.26
CA PRO A 280 12.34 2.30 3.51
C PRO A 280 11.41 1.22 2.95
N ILE A 281 10.33 0.95 3.69
CA ILE A 281 9.22 0.13 3.19
C ILE A 281 8.37 1.05 2.30
N ASP A 282 8.26 0.71 1.01
CA ASP A 282 7.28 1.36 0.15
C ASP A 282 5.89 0.99 0.69
N ALA A 283 4.96 1.94 0.79
CA ALA A 283 3.57 1.64 1.11
C ALA A 283 2.97 0.80 -0.04
N ASP A 284 3.16 -0.52 -0.02
CA ASP A 284 2.65 -1.42 -1.04
C ASP A 284 1.09 -1.35 -1.03
N ILE A 285 0.51 -0.80 -2.11
CA ILE A 285 -0.92 -0.48 -2.28
C ILE A 285 -1.84 -1.72 -2.38
N ASN A 286 -1.33 -2.96 -2.37
CA ASN A 286 -2.12 -4.13 -2.78
C ASN A 286 -2.55 -5.12 -1.68
N THR A 287 -2.40 -4.82 -0.38
CA THR A 287 -2.80 -5.74 0.71
C THR A 287 -4.17 -5.46 1.33
N THR A 288 -4.97 -4.52 0.81
CA THR A 288 -6.33 -4.25 1.31
C THR A 288 -7.40 -4.56 0.27
N ASN A 289 -7.54 -5.83 -0.12
CA ASN A 289 -8.79 -6.33 -0.73
C ASN A 289 -8.90 -7.84 -0.57
N LYS A 290 -9.38 -8.28 0.60
CA LYS A 290 -10.17 -9.52 0.76
C LYS A 290 -10.73 -9.60 2.19
N THR A 291 -11.83 -8.89 2.42
CA THR A 291 -12.91 -9.33 3.31
C THR A 291 -14.19 -8.68 2.81
N THR A 292 -15.07 -9.46 2.17
CA THR A 292 -16.50 -9.56 2.53
C THR A 292 -17.28 -10.40 1.53
N ASN A 293 -17.90 -11.40 2.13
CA ASN A 293 -19.03 -12.25 1.77
C ASN A 293 -19.99 -11.82 0.65
N SER A 294 -20.55 -12.90 0.10
CA SER A 294 -21.74 -13.05 -0.72
C SER A 294 -23.01 -12.31 -0.24
N ASP A 295 -23.81 -11.99 -1.26
CA ASP A 295 -25.28 -11.87 -1.32
C ASP A 295 -25.98 -10.49 -1.27
N THR A 296 -26.89 -10.36 -2.26
CA THR A 296 -28.05 -9.47 -2.44
C THR A 296 -27.93 -8.08 -3.11
N LYS A 297 -28.18 -8.10 -4.43
CA LYS A 297 -29.15 -7.32 -5.24
C LYS A 297 -29.48 -5.84 -4.93
N HIS A 298 -29.37 -5.05 -6.00
CA HIS A 298 -30.18 -3.88 -6.42
C HIS A 298 -30.23 -2.62 -5.54
N CYS A 299 -29.64 -1.52 -6.01
CA CYS A 299 -30.43 -0.47 -6.68
C CYS A 299 -29.55 0.53 -7.44
N LYS A 300 -30.14 1.16 -8.47
CA LYS A 300 -29.55 2.08 -9.44
C LYS A 300 -29.68 3.55 -8.99
N ASN A 301 -28.73 4.35 -9.50
CA ASN A 301 -28.80 5.78 -9.86
C ASN A 301 -28.91 6.84 -8.75
N SER A 302 -27.88 7.70 -8.66
CA SER A 302 -28.02 9.12 -9.02
C SER A 302 -26.66 9.75 -9.26
N SER A 303 -26.47 10.25 -10.48
CA SER A 303 -25.32 11.02 -10.93
C SER A 303 -25.47 12.47 -10.49
N THR A 304 -24.39 13.08 -10.00
CA THR A 304 -24.23 14.55 -10.10
C THR A 304 -22.79 14.86 -10.49
N THR A 305 -22.67 15.42 -11.68
CA THR A 305 -21.46 15.87 -12.37
C THR A 305 -21.00 17.19 -11.76
N ILE A 306 -19.74 17.31 -11.32
CA ILE A 306 -19.07 18.62 -11.15
C ILE A 306 -17.65 18.52 -11.72
N THR A 307 -17.41 19.40 -12.68
CA THR A 307 -16.20 19.70 -13.45
C THR A 307 -15.08 20.25 -12.57
N LEU A 308 -13.87 19.71 -12.72
CA LEU A 308 -12.63 20.26 -12.15
C LEU A 308 -11.92 21.11 -13.20
N ASP A 309 -11.93 22.43 -12.99
CA ASP A 309 -11.04 23.37 -13.66
C ASP A 309 -9.65 23.30 -13.02
N ASN A 310 -8.65 23.00 -13.85
CA ASN A 310 -7.24 23.02 -13.50
C ASN A 310 -6.74 24.46 -13.35
N LYS A 311 -6.23 24.81 -12.17
CA LYS A 311 -5.25 25.89 -12.04
C LYS A 311 -4.12 25.47 -11.11
N MET A 312 -3.00 25.16 -11.76
CA MET A 312 -1.69 24.85 -11.21
C MET A 312 -1.23 25.93 -10.22
N MET A 313 -0.69 25.52 -9.07
CA MET A 313 0.16 26.36 -8.23
C MET A 313 1.42 25.54 -7.90
N GLU A 314 2.55 26.04 -8.36
CA GLU A 314 3.88 25.44 -8.29
C GLU A 314 4.32 25.21 -6.83
N ILE A 315 4.77 23.99 -6.54
CA ILE A 315 5.54 23.66 -5.34
C ILE A 315 6.98 23.41 -5.79
N ASP A 316 7.87 24.21 -5.22
CA ASP A 316 9.31 24.28 -5.46
C ASP A 316 9.97 22.90 -5.23
N GLU A 317 10.36 22.25 -6.34
CA GLU A 317 11.07 20.99 -6.36
C GLU A 317 12.52 21.16 -5.87
N LYS A 318 12.79 20.75 -4.63
CA LYS A 318 14.10 20.17 -4.26
C LYS A 318 14.02 18.64 -4.30
N PHE A 319 13.63 18.10 -5.46
CA PHE A 319 13.88 16.71 -5.83
C PHE A 319 15.28 16.63 -6.47
N GLY A 320 16.29 16.52 -5.61
CA GLY A 320 17.65 16.18 -6.02
C GLY A 320 17.76 14.68 -6.30
N SER A 321 17.47 14.29 -7.55
CA SER A 321 18.02 13.15 -8.29
C SER A 321 18.44 11.91 -7.47
N VAL A 322 17.52 10.97 -7.27
CA VAL A 322 17.87 9.53 -7.14
C VAL A 322 17.76 8.90 -8.54
N ASN A 323 18.57 9.43 -9.47
CA ASN A 323 18.89 8.81 -10.76
C ASN A 323 20.41 8.72 -10.93
N ASN A 324 21.12 8.42 -9.83
CA ASN A 324 22.50 7.96 -9.86
C ASN A 324 22.60 6.58 -9.20
N LEU A 325 21.96 5.59 -9.83
CA LEU A 325 22.35 4.17 -9.76
C LEU A 325 23.11 3.78 -11.03
N ASN A 326 23.98 4.69 -11.50
CA ASN A 326 24.89 4.42 -12.60
C ASN A 326 26.33 4.19 -12.09
N ASP A 327 26.46 3.56 -10.92
CA ASP A 327 27.68 2.82 -10.59
C ASP A 327 27.64 1.49 -11.35
N ASN A 328 27.99 1.61 -12.63
CA ASN A 328 28.38 0.51 -13.50
C ASN A 328 29.63 -0.17 -12.92
N ASN A 329 29.46 -0.99 -11.87
CA ASN A 329 30.34 -2.11 -11.49
C ASN A 329 29.92 -2.92 -10.24
N ASN A 330 28.78 -2.63 -9.58
CA ASN A 330 28.31 -3.51 -8.49
C ASN A 330 27.28 -4.53 -9.00
N ASN A 331 27.76 -5.63 -9.60
CA ASN A 331 26.97 -6.85 -9.83
C ASN A 331 26.46 -7.53 -8.54
N ASN A 332 26.80 -6.98 -7.37
CA ASN A 332 26.51 -7.52 -6.05
C ASN A 332 25.41 -6.65 -5.40
N GLY A 333 24.22 -7.21 -5.18
CA GLY A 333 23.13 -6.50 -4.51
C GLY A 333 23.46 -6.22 -3.05
N LEU A 334 22.77 -5.26 -2.45
CA LEU A 334 23.03 -4.81 -1.07
C LEU A 334 22.93 -5.96 -0.04
N ALA A 335 22.01 -6.90 -0.27
CA ALA A 335 21.84 -8.09 0.57
C ALA A 335 22.89 -9.18 0.37
N SER A 336 23.75 -9.11 -0.66
CA SER A 336 24.73 -10.17 -0.93
C SER A 336 25.80 -10.31 0.15
N LYS A 337 25.92 -9.31 1.02
CA LYS A 337 26.85 -9.27 2.16
C LYS A 337 26.15 -9.44 3.50
N ASP A 338 24.83 -9.68 3.50
CA ASP A 338 24.05 -9.80 4.71
C ASP A 338 23.85 -11.26 5.10
N ASP A 339 24.55 -11.69 6.16
CA ASP A 339 24.51 -13.07 6.65
C ASP A 339 23.11 -13.54 7.05
N ILE A 340 22.24 -12.64 7.52
CA ILE A 340 20.88 -13.00 7.95
C ILE A 340 20.04 -13.34 6.72
N ILE A 341 20.12 -12.52 5.67
CA ILE A 341 19.40 -12.79 4.43
C ILE A 341 19.94 -14.07 3.77
N MET A 342 21.26 -14.20 3.69
CA MET A 342 21.91 -15.32 3.00
C MET A 342 21.76 -16.66 3.73
N LEU A 343 22.00 -16.69 5.03
CA LEU A 343 22.09 -17.94 5.80
C LEU A 343 20.79 -18.32 6.51
N GLN A 344 19.82 -17.40 6.64
CA GLN A 344 18.55 -17.68 7.32
C GLN A 344 17.35 -17.48 6.41
N LEU A 345 17.19 -16.30 5.79
CA LEU A 345 15.99 -15.97 5.03
C LEU A 345 15.87 -16.75 3.71
N LEU A 346 16.93 -16.81 2.90
CA LEU A 346 16.90 -17.55 1.63
C LEU A 346 16.65 -19.05 1.80
N PRO A 347 17.30 -19.76 2.76
CA PRO A 347 16.96 -21.15 3.07
C PRO A 347 15.48 -21.34 3.47
N ALA A 348 14.92 -20.44 4.29
CA ALA A 348 13.52 -20.49 4.68
C ALA A 348 12.56 -20.25 3.49
N ILE A 349 12.90 -19.35 2.58
CA ILE A 349 12.14 -19.13 1.35
C ILE A 349 12.16 -20.37 0.44
N LYS A 350 13.31 -21.03 0.35
CA LYS A 350 13.46 -22.25 -0.44
C LYS A 350 12.64 -23.41 0.14
N SER A 351 12.52 -23.53 1.47
CA SER A 351 11.66 -24.55 2.08
C SER A 351 10.18 -24.29 1.79
N LEU A 352 9.72 -23.04 1.88
CA LEU A 352 8.33 -22.64 1.58
C LEU A 352 7.92 -22.86 0.12
N THR A 353 8.87 -22.83 -0.81
CA THR A 353 8.60 -23.10 -2.24
C THR A 353 8.08 -24.52 -2.47
N ASN A 354 8.57 -25.49 -1.67
CA ASN A 354 8.19 -26.89 -1.80
C ASN A 354 6.97 -27.27 -0.93
N GLU A 355 6.30 -26.29 -0.35
CA GLU A 355 5.16 -26.54 0.52
C GLU A 355 3.91 -26.98 -0.27
N SER A 356 3.11 -27.87 0.31
CA SER A 356 1.87 -28.33 -0.30
C SER A 356 0.75 -27.28 -0.25
N ASN A 357 0.77 -26.34 0.70
CA ASN A 357 -0.30 -25.37 0.87
C ASN A 357 -0.25 -24.29 -0.21
N THR A 358 -1.34 -24.19 -0.97
CA THR A 358 -1.42 -23.26 -2.10
C THR A 358 -1.47 -21.78 -1.69
N HIS A 359 -2.02 -21.44 -0.52
CA HIS A 359 -2.06 -20.07 -0.03
C HIS A 359 -0.66 -19.57 0.35
N VAL A 360 0.15 -20.44 0.96
CA VAL A 360 1.55 -20.13 1.27
C VAL A 360 2.35 -19.90 -0.01
N LYS A 361 2.25 -20.82 -0.98
CA LYS A 361 2.90 -20.66 -2.29
C LYS A 361 2.47 -19.38 -3.01
N SER A 362 1.18 -19.06 -2.98
CA SER A 362 0.64 -17.84 -3.62
C SER A 362 1.17 -16.58 -2.94
N SER A 363 1.21 -16.56 -1.61
CA SER A 363 1.72 -15.43 -0.83
C SER A 363 3.22 -15.23 -1.04
N LEU A 364 3.98 -16.34 -1.10
CA LEU A 364 5.40 -16.30 -1.43
C LEU A 364 5.63 -15.78 -2.84
N ALA A 365 4.91 -16.30 -3.84
CA ALA A 365 5.02 -15.86 -5.24
C ALA A 365 4.79 -14.36 -5.41
N ASN A 366 3.87 -13.78 -4.64
CA ASN A 366 3.61 -12.34 -4.67
C ASN A 366 4.75 -11.50 -4.08
N ALA A 367 5.49 -12.03 -3.10
CA ALA A 367 6.53 -11.27 -2.39
C ALA A 367 7.95 -11.50 -2.95
N ILE A 368 8.25 -12.71 -3.41
CA ILE A 368 9.62 -13.17 -3.66
C ILE A 368 10.33 -12.43 -4.81
N LEU A 369 9.60 -11.98 -5.84
CA LEU A 369 10.20 -11.27 -6.98
C LEU A 369 10.83 -9.94 -6.55
N GLY A 370 10.24 -9.28 -5.54
CA GLY A 370 10.77 -8.04 -4.97
C GLY A 370 12.09 -8.20 -4.21
N LEU A 371 12.57 -9.44 -3.99
CA LEU A 371 13.90 -9.69 -3.42
C LEU A 371 15.02 -9.60 -4.47
N ALA A 372 14.72 -9.81 -5.76
CA ALA A 372 15.74 -9.81 -6.80
C ALA A 372 16.56 -8.50 -6.85
N PRO A 373 15.96 -7.29 -6.77
CA PRO A 373 16.74 -6.05 -6.71
C PRO A 373 17.62 -5.93 -5.46
N LEU A 374 17.23 -6.58 -4.35
CA LEU A 374 17.93 -6.47 -3.08
C LEU A 374 19.19 -7.35 -3.03
N ILE A 375 19.10 -8.59 -3.52
CA ILE A 375 20.21 -9.56 -3.52
C ILE A 375 21.11 -9.45 -4.77
N GLY A 376 20.62 -8.81 -5.83
CA GLY A 376 21.37 -8.54 -7.05
C GLY A 376 21.41 -9.73 -8.02
N LYS A 377 22.06 -9.52 -9.18
CA LYS A 377 21.98 -10.42 -10.34
C LYS A 377 22.44 -11.85 -10.05
N ASN A 378 23.66 -12.02 -9.54
CA ASN A 378 24.26 -13.35 -9.37
C ASN A 378 23.44 -14.24 -8.42
N LEU A 379 23.07 -13.69 -7.26
CA LEU A 379 22.27 -14.41 -6.26
C LEU A 379 20.82 -14.62 -6.71
N THR A 380 20.26 -13.70 -7.50
CA THR A 380 18.94 -13.92 -8.12
C THR A 380 18.98 -15.12 -9.05
N ILE A 381 20.01 -15.23 -9.90
CA ILE A 381 20.18 -16.37 -10.80
C ILE A 381 20.41 -17.66 -10.02
N GLU A 382 21.25 -17.63 -8.98
CA GLU A 382 21.61 -18.82 -8.20
C GLU A 382 20.46 -19.34 -7.33
N HIS A 383 19.75 -18.45 -6.63
CA HIS A 383 18.82 -18.84 -5.57
C HIS A 383 17.35 -18.61 -5.93
N LEU A 384 17.02 -17.52 -6.62
CA LEU A 384 15.61 -17.16 -6.87
C LEU A 384 15.09 -17.68 -8.21
N LEU A 385 15.92 -17.71 -9.26
CA LEU A 385 15.50 -18.19 -10.57
C LEU A 385 14.97 -19.64 -10.54
N PRO A 386 15.60 -20.60 -9.83
CA PRO A 386 15.02 -21.94 -9.68
C PRO A 386 13.63 -21.92 -9.01
N ILE A 387 13.43 -21.02 -8.05
CA ILE A 387 12.14 -20.86 -7.36
C ILE A 387 11.09 -20.27 -8.30
N PHE A 388 11.45 -19.23 -9.07
CA PHE A 388 10.54 -18.64 -10.07
C PHE A 388 10.11 -19.67 -11.11
N LEU A 389 11.04 -20.47 -11.63
CA LEU A 389 10.72 -21.52 -12.61
C LEU A 389 9.82 -22.61 -12.02
N ALA A 390 10.02 -22.99 -10.77
CA ALA A 390 9.13 -23.92 -10.07
C ALA A 390 7.72 -23.34 -9.92
N GLN A 391 7.60 -22.07 -9.52
CA GLN A 391 6.32 -21.39 -9.35
C GLN A 391 5.59 -21.08 -10.66
N LEU A 392 6.32 -20.78 -11.75
CA LEU A 392 5.74 -20.63 -13.10
C LEU A 392 5.11 -21.93 -13.61
N ASN A 393 5.60 -23.08 -13.15
CA ASN A 393 5.08 -24.40 -13.49
C ASN A 393 4.16 -24.99 -12.39
N ASP A 394 3.73 -24.18 -11.42
CA ASP A 394 2.90 -24.66 -10.30
C ASP A 394 1.51 -25.09 -10.80
N ASP A 395 0.91 -26.10 -10.17
CA ASP A 395 -0.45 -26.55 -10.50
C ASP A 395 -1.52 -25.45 -10.26
N ASN A 396 -1.32 -24.60 -9.25
CA ASN A 396 -2.26 -23.55 -8.92
C ASN A 396 -2.08 -22.32 -9.85
N PRO A 397 -3.11 -21.93 -10.63
CA PRO A 397 -3.03 -20.79 -11.53
C PRO A 397 -2.78 -19.45 -10.84
N GLU A 398 -3.21 -19.27 -9.58
CA GLU A 398 -2.96 -18.04 -8.82
C GLU A 398 -1.46 -17.88 -8.50
N VAL A 399 -0.74 -18.99 -8.25
CA VAL A 399 0.72 -18.96 -8.05
C VAL A 399 1.40 -18.52 -9.34
N ARG A 400 1.04 -19.13 -10.47
CA ARG A 400 1.58 -18.77 -11.80
C ARG A 400 1.31 -17.30 -12.12
N LEU A 401 0.08 -16.84 -11.89
CA LEU A 401 -0.35 -15.46 -12.14
C LEU A 401 0.44 -14.44 -11.30
N ASN A 402 0.69 -14.73 -10.03
CA ASN A 402 1.43 -13.83 -9.14
C ASN A 402 2.90 -13.64 -9.59
N VAL A 403 3.52 -14.69 -10.13
CA VAL A 403 4.89 -14.59 -10.68
C VAL A 403 4.89 -13.78 -11.99
N ILE A 404 3.96 -14.05 -12.91
CA ILE A 404 3.87 -13.34 -14.20
C ILE A 404 3.69 -11.83 -13.98
N SER A 405 2.80 -11.45 -13.07
CA SER A 405 2.43 -10.05 -12.83
C SER A 405 3.60 -9.17 -12.38
N ASN A 406 4.69 -9.76 -11.89
CA ASN A 406 5.87 -9.04 -11.40
C ASN A 406 7.17 -9.40 -12.15
N LEU A 407 7.07 -10.14 -13.27
CA LEU A 407 8.25 -10.68 -13.97
C LEU A 407 9.15 -9.60 -14.58
N GLU A 408 8.60 -8.42 -14.89
CA GLU A 408 9.35 -7.26 -15.38
C GLU A 408 10.55 -6.89 -14.50
N GLN A 409 10.37 -6.85 -13.18
CA GLN A 409 11.43 -6.47 -12.23
C GLN A 409 12.60 -7.45 -12.26
N VAL A 410 12.32 -8.73 -12.50
CA VAL A 410 13.34 -9.79 -12.55
C VAL A 410 14.10 -9.73 -13.88
N ASN A 411 13.42 -9.47 -14.99
CA ASN A 411 14.03 -9.43 -16.32
C ASN A 411 15.13 -8.38 -16.43
N SER A 412 14.92 -7.20 -15.85
CA SER A 412 15.95 -6.15 -15.82
C SER A 412 17.20 -6.56 -15.05
N ILE A 413 17.10 -7.54 -14.16
CA ILE A 413 18.19 -7.97 -13.26
C ILE A 413 18.97 -9.13 -13.85
N ILE A 414 18.29 -10.18 -14.33
CA ILE A 414 18.96 -11.38 -14.85
C ILE A 414 19.56 -11.14 -16.25
N GLY A 415 19.00 -10.21 -17.01
CA GLY A 415 19.40 -9.91 -18.38
C GLY A 415 18.80 -10.86 -19.43
N ILE A 416 18.95 -10.46 -20.70
CA ILE A 416 18.29 -11.08 -21.86
C ILE A 416 18.71 -12.54 -22.09
N ASP A 417 19.98 -12.88 -21.82
CA ASP A 417 20.48 -14.25 -22.03
C ASP A 417 19.74 -15.25 -21.14
N HIS A 418 19.63 -14.96 -19.84
CA HIS A 418 18.92 -15.82 -18.90
C HIS A 418 17.41 -15.81 -19.12
N LEU A 419 16.83 -14.66 -19.51
CA LEU A 419 15.44 -14.56 -19.92
C LEU A 419 15.15 -15.54 -21.07
N THR A 420 15.96 -15.50 -22.13
CA THR A 420 15.74 -16.33 -23.33
C THR A 420 15.96 -17.81 -23.06
N ILE A 421 16.98 -18.17 -22.28
CA ILE A 421 17.32 -19.59 -22.02
C ILE A 421 16.38 -20.22 -20.98
N ASN A 422 15.99 -19.48 -19.93
CA ASN A 422 15.32 -20.07 -18.76
C ASN A 422 13.84 -19.69 -18.67
N LEU A 423 13.50 -18.41 -18.82
CA LEU A 423 12.13 -17.93 -18.58
C LEU A 423 11.24 -18.03 -19.82
N LEU A 424 11.79 -17.78 -21.01
CA LEU A 424 11.03 -17.76 -22.26
C LEU A 424 10.30 -19.10 -22.55
N PRO A 425 10.91 -20.29 -22.35
CA PRO A 425 10.18 -21.55 -22.51
C PRO A 425 8.95 -21.65 -21.60
N ALA A 426 9.09 -21.23 -20.34
CA ALA A 426 7.97 -21.22 -19.39
C ALA A 426 6.89 -20.19 -19.79
N ILE A 427 7.28 -19.01 -20.25
CA ILE A 427 6.36 -17.97 -20.75
C ILE A 427 5.54 -18.50 -21.94
N ILE A 428 6.19 -19.18 -22.89
CA ILE A 428 5.51 -19.76 -24.06
C ILE A 428 4.52 -20.84 -23.62
N GLN A 429 4.89 -21.70 -22.66
CA GLN A 429 3.97 -22.69 -22.10
C GLN A 429 2.76 -22.03 -21.39
N LEU A 430 2.99 -20.94 -20.65
CA LEU A 430 1.93 -20.19 -19.97
C LEU A 430 1.00 -19.44 -20.92
N ALA A 431 1.48 -19.09 -22.12
CA ALA A 431 0.67 -18.48 -23.15
C ALA A 431 -0.46 -19.40 -23.66
N GLU A 432 -0.32 -20.72 -23.45
CA GLU A 432 -1.29 -21.75 -23.81
C GLU A 432 -1.98 -22.36 -22.57
N ASP A 433 -1.82 -21.74 -21.40
CA ASP A 433 -2.32 -22.26 -20.12
C ASP A 433 -3.84 -22.52 -20.17
N PRO A 434 -4.35 -23.63 -19.59
CA PRO A 434 -5.78 -23.92 -19.58
C PRO A 434 -6.62 -22.82 -18.92
N LYS A 435 -6.06 -22.13 -17.92
CA LYS A 435 -6.72 -21.02 -17.24
C LYS A 435 -6.52 -19.73 -18.03
N TRP A 436 -7.60 -19.25 -18.63
CA TRP A 436 -7.58 -18.03 -19.45
C TRP A 436 -6.98 -16.79 -18.74
N ARG A 437 -7.14 -16.65 -17.42
CA ARG A 437 -6.53 -15.50 -16.69
C ARG A 437 -5.00 -15.50 -16.75
N VAL A 438 -4.39 -16.68 -16.76
CA VAL A 438 -2.94 -16.83 -16.92
C VAL A 438 -2.54 -16.41 -18.33
N ARG A 439 -3.26 -16.88 -19.37
CA ARG A 439 -3.05 -16.44 -20.75
C ARG A 439 -3.21 -14.92 -20.91
N LEU A 440 -4.25 -14.33 -20.30
CA LEU A 440 -4.47 -12.89 -20.33
C LEU A 440 -3.26 -12.12 -19.77
N ALA A 441 -2.71 -12.55 -18.63
CA ALA A 441 -1.54 -11.91 -18.05
C ALA A 441 -0.30 -11.98 -18.97
N ILE A 442 -0.11 -13.10 -19.68
CA ILE A 442 0.95 -13.21 -20.70
C ILE A 442 0.72 -12.26 -21.87
N ILE A 443 -0.53 -12.09 -22.32
CA ILE A 443 -0.89 -11.16 -23.40
C ILE A 443 -0.60 -9.71 -23.00
N GLU A 444 -0.93 -9.32 -21.76
CA GLU A 444 -0.64 -7.98 -21.24
C GLU A 444 0.87 -7.74 -21.09
N TYR A 445 1.63 -8.78 -20.75
CA TYR A 445 3.08 -8.75 -20.60
C TYR A 445 3.86 -8.73 -21.93
N MET A 446 3.30 -9.32 -22.98
CA MET A 446 3.98 -9.54 -24.28
C MET A 446 4.61 -8.29 -24.93
N PRO A 447 4.03 -7.06 -24.87
CA PRO A 447 4.66 -5.88 -25.48
C PRO A 447 6.00 -5.53 -24.85
N LEU A 448 6.14 -5.71 -23.54
CA LEU A 448 7.40 -5.49 -22.83
C LEU A 448 8.44 -6.55 -23.23
N LEU A 449 8.01 -7.82 -23.32
CA LEU A 449 8.87 -8.92 -23.75
C LEU A 449 9.39 -8.70 -25.18
N ALA A 450 8.53 -8.24 -26.08
CA ALA A 450 8.88 -7.93 -27.46
C ALA A 450 9.93 -6.80 -27.56
N GLU A 451 9.82 -5.79 -26.68
CA GLU A 451 10.80 -4.70 -26.60
C GLU A 451 12.15 -5.18 -26.07
N GLN A 452 12.15 -6.05 -25.06
CA GLN A 452 13.39 -6.57 -24.46
C GLN A 452 14.15 -7.53 -25.38
N LEU A 453 13.45 -8.37 -26.15
CA LEU A 453 14.06 -9.35 -27.06
C LEU A 453 14.44 -8.74 -28.41
N GLY A 454 13.81 -7.63 -28.78
CA GLY A 454 13.99 -6.97 -30.06
C GLY A 454 13.11 -7.56 -31.18
N LEU A 455 12.92 -6.74 -32.23
CA LEU A 455 11.98 -6.98 -33.32
C LEU A 455 12.24 -8.29 -34.08
N GLU A 456 13.50 -8.56 -34.44
CA GLU A 456 13.86 -9.73 -35.22
C GLU A 456 13.58 -11.03 -34.47
N PHE A 457 13.99 -11.11 -33.21
CA PHE A 457 13.73 -12.27 -32.37
C PHE A 457 12.22 -12.48 -32.16
N PHE A 458 11.50 -11.40 -31.85
CA PHE A 458 10.04 -11.45 -31.65
C PHE A 458 9.31 -11.99 -32.89
N ASN A 459 9.65 -11.49 -34.08
CA ASN A 459 9.04 -11.94 -35.32
C ASN A 459 9.38 -13.41 -35.66
N ASN A 460 10.53 -13.91 -35.23
CA ASN A 460 10.92 -15.28 -35.50
C ASN A 460 10.30 -16.31 -34.52
N GLN A 461 10.03 -15.90 -33.27
CA GLN A 461 9.67 -16.85 -32.19
C GLN A 461 8.28 -16.62 -31.59
N LEU A 462 7.76 -15.39 -31.56
CA LEU A 462 6.59 -15.02 -30.75
C LEU A 462 5.40 -14.47 -31.54
N ILE A 463 5.60 -14.06 -32.80
CA ILE A 463 4.51 -13.49 -33.61
C ILE A 463 3.38 -14.48 -33.85
N GLU A 464 3.69 -15.74 -34.19
CA GLU A 464 2.67 -16.76 -34.46
C GLU A 464 1.83 -17.05 -33.22
N LEU A 465 2.44 -17.02 -32.03
CA LEU A 465 1.75 -17.13 -30.76
C LEU A 465 0.79 -15.93 -30.56
N CYS A 466 1.23 -14.71 -30.85
CA CYS A 466 0.35 -13.53 -30.73
C CYS A 466 -0.84 -13.59 -31.70
N LEU A 467 -0.61 -14.07 -32.93
CA LEU A 467 -1.64 -14.23 -33.94
C LEU A 467 -2.62 -15.38 -33.62
N SER A 468 -2.19 -16.40 -32.87
CA SER A 468 -3.05 -17.51 -32.45
C SER A 468 -4.10 -17.09 -31.42
N TRP A 469 -3.79 -16.11 -30.56
CA TRP A 469 -4.74 -15.61 -29.56
C TRP A 469 -5.98 -14.92 -30.16
N LEU A 470 -5.91 -14.46 -31.41
CA LEU A 470 -7.06 -13.88 -32.13
C LEU A 470 -8.19 -14.90 -32.36
N ILE A 471 -7.89 -16.19 -32.30
CA ILE A 471 -8.84 -17.29 -32.47
C ILE A 471 -9.03 -18.10 -31.17
N ASP A 472 -8.61 -17.55 -30.03
CA ASP A 472 -8.83 -18.20 -28.72
C ASP A 472 -10.32 -18.43 -28.45
N GLN A 473 -10.65 -19.53 -27.77
CA GLN A 473 -12.04 -19.88 -27.42
C GLN A 473 -12.71 -18.80 -26.56
N VAL A 474 -11.95 -18.13 -25.69
CA VAL A 474 -12.42 -17.12 -24.73
C VAL A 474 -12.43 -15.73 -25.37
N TYR A 475 -13.60 -15.07 -25.35
CA TYR A 475 -13.76 -13.73 -25.92
C TYR A 475 -12.81 -12.69 -25.33
N ALA A 476 -12.63 -12.68 -24.00
CA ALA A 476 -11.74 -11.73 -23.31
C ALA A 476 -10.29 -11.86 -23.81
N ILE A 477 -9.84 -13.08 -24.14
CA ILE A 477 -8.51 -13.31 -24.71
C ILE A 477 -8.42 -12.73 -26.11
N ARG A 478 -9.42 -12.97 -26.96
CA ARG A 478 -9.43 -12.41 -28.32
C ARG A 478 -9.42 -10.87 -28.31
N GLU A 479 -10.18 -10.23 -27.42
CA GLU A 479 -10.14 -8.77 -27.27
C GLU A 479 -8.76 -8.27 -26.80
N ALA A 480 -8.18 -8.91 -25.78
CA ALA A 480 -6.85 -8.57 -25.30
C ALA A 480 -5.77 -8.76 -26.37
N ALA A 481 -5.89 -9.79 -27.20
CA ALA A 481 -4.99 -10.02 -28.34
C ALA A 481 -5.06 -8.89 -29.37
N VAL A 482 -6.26 -8.36 -29.65
CA VAL A 482 -6.43 -7.19 -30.53
C VAL A 482 -5.71 -5.97 -29.94
N GLU A 483 -5.93 -5.69 -28.65
CA GLU A 483 -5.27 -4.57 -27.98
C GLU A 483 -3.75 -4.72 -27.93
N ASN A 484 -3.27 -5.93 -27.62
CA ASN A 484 -1.86 -6.28 -27.63
C ASN A 484 -1.21 -6.01 -29.00
N LEU A 485 -1.80 -6.52 -30.08
CA LEU A 485 -1.26 -6.32 -31.44
C LEU A 485 -1.33 -4.85 -31.90
N VAL A 486 -2.32 -4.09 -31.43
CA VAL A 486 -2.37 -2.63 -31.63
C VAL A 486 -1.23 -1.94 -30.89
N ASN A 487 -0.92 -2.34 -29.66
CA ASN A 487 0.20 -1.79 -28.91
C ASN A 487 1.55 -2.16 -29.52
N LEU A 488 1.71 -3.38 -30.04
CA LEU A 488 2.87 -3.78 -30.84
C LEU A 488 2.97 -2.95 -32.13
N CYS A 489 1.86 -2.70 -32.82
CA CYS A 489 1.83 -1.85 -34.01
C CYS A 489 2.22 -0.39 -33.71
N LYS A 490 1.80 0.18 -32.58
CA LYS A 490 2.26 1.51 -32.13
C LYS A 490 3.78 1.54 -31.92
N LYS A 491 4.37 0.44 -31.45
CA LYS A 491 5.83 0.32 -31.20
C LYS A 491 6.64 0.06 -32.48
N PHE A 492 6.20 -0.87 -33.31
CA PHE A 492 6.94 -1.34 -34.51
C PHE A 492 6.54 -0.64 -35.81
N GLY A 493 5.44 0.11 -35.80
CA GLY A 493 4.97 0.92 -36.91
C GLY A 493 3.98 0.22 -37.85
N SER A 494 3.47 1.03 -38.79
CA SER A 494 2.44 0.62 -39.76
C SER A 494 2.94 -0.41 -40.79
N GLU A 495 4.22 -0.35 -41.16
CA GLU A 495 4.80 -1.26 -42.14
C GLU A 495 4.89 -2.69 -41.58
N TRP A 496 5.33 -2.81 -40.33
CA TRP A 496 5.34 -4.08 -39.61
C TRP A 496 3.95 -4.71 -39.52
N ALA A 497 2.92 -3.90 -39.19
CA ALA A 497 1.55 -4.40 -39.15
C ALA A 497 1.07 -4.89 -40.52
N SER A 498 1.48 -4.22 -41.60
CA SER A 498 1.15 -4.62 -42.98
C SER A 498 1.80 -5.94 -43.38
N GLN A 499 3.00 -6.22 -42.89
CA GLN A 499 3.73 -7.44 -43.18
C GLN A 499 3.19 -8.66 -42.42
N TYR A 500 2.88 -8.51 -41.12
CA TYR A 500 2.58 -9.66 -40.26
C TYR A 500 1.13 -9.75 -39.80
N PHE A 501 0.52 -8.63 -39.40
CA PHE A 501 -0.79 -8.64 -38.74
C PHE A 501 -1.97 -8.55 -39.74
N ILE A 502 -1.88 -7.62 -40.70
CA ILE A 502 -2.95 -7.39 -41.68
C ILE A 502 -3.28 -8.65 -42.50
N PRO A 503 -2.30 -9.44 -43.01
CA PRO A 503 -2.61 -10.66 -43.75
C PRO A 503 -3.45 -11.65 -42.95
N LYS A 504 -3.14 -11.81 -41.64
CA LYS A 504 -3.91 -12.67 -40.74
C LYS A 504 -5.33 -12.14 -40.55
N ILE A 505 -5.51 -10.85 -40.33
CA ILE A 505 -6.84 -10.23 -40.17
C ILE A 505 -7.70 -10.44 -41.42
N ILE A 506 -7.13 -10.21 -42.61
CA ILE A 506 -7.83 -10.40 -43.87
C ILE A 506 -8.26 -11.87 -44.01
N HIS A 507 -7.40 -12.82 -43.63
CA HIS A 507 -7.77 -14.24 -43.62
C HIS A 507 -8.97 -14.52 -42.69
N LEU A 508 -8.99 -13.94 -41.48
CA LEU A 508 -10.10 -14.09 -40.53
C LEU A 508 -11.43 -13.53 -41.05
N SER A 509 -11.43 -12.62 -42.03
CA SER A 509 -12.68 -12.11 -42.64
C SER A 509 -13.47 -13.18 -43.39
N ARG A 510 -12.81 -14.25 -43.82
CA ARG A 510 -13.39 -15.35 -44.62
C ARG A 510 -13.55 -16.66 -43.83
N ASP A 511 -13.24 -16.62 -42.54
CA ASP A 511 -13.32 -17.79 -41.67
C ASP A 511 -14.76 -18.27 -41.50
N GLU A 512 -14.98 -19.58 -41.42
CA GLU A 512 -16.31 -20.16 -41.21
C GLU A 512 -16.92 -19.74 -39.86
N ASN A 513 -16.08 -19.62 -38.84
CA ASN A 513 -16.49 -19.20 -37.51
C ASN A 513 -16.77 -17.69 -37.49
N TYR A 514 -18.04 -17.34 -37.28
CA TYR A 514 -18.44 -15.93 -37.24
C TYR A 514 -17.78 -15.15 -36.10
N LEU A 515 -17.33 -15.80 -35.03
CA LEU A 515 -16.59 -15.13 -33.95
C LEU A 515 -15.24 -14.64 -34.44
N HIS A 516 -14.56 -15.37 -35.32
CA HIS A 516 -13.31 -14.95 -35.93
C HIS A 516 -13.53 -13.76 -36.87
N ARG A 517 -14.62 -13.79 -37.65
CA ARG A 517 -15.06 -12.65 -38.48
C ARG A 517 -15.40 -11.42 -37.63
N MET A 518 -16.01 -11.60 -36.46
CA MET A 518 -16.32 -10.51 -35.52
C MET A 518 -15.06 -9.89 -34.90
N ILE A 519 -14.03 -10.69 -34.64
CA ILE A 519 -12.73 -10.22 -34.16
C ILE A 519 -11.95 -9.56 -35.27
N CYS A 520 -11.98 -10.07 -36.51
CA CYS A 520 -11.44 -9.39 -37.69
C CYS A 520 -11.95 -7.94 -37.76
N LEU A 521 -13.28 -7.73 -37.68
CA LEU A 521 -13.85 -6.39 -37.69
C LEU A 521 -13.39 -5.53 -36.50
N GLN A 522 -13.22 -6.13 -35.31
CA GLN A 522 -12.69 -5.42 -34.15
C GLN A 522 -11.23 -4.97 -34.37
N SER A 523 -10.39 -5.88 -34.87
CA SER A 523 -8.99 -5.61 -35.20
C SER A 523 -8.89 -4.47 -36.21
N ILE A 524 -9.73 -4.48 -37.24
CA ILE A 524 -9.75 -3.42 -38.25
C ILE A 524 -10.16 -2.07 -37.62
N ILE A 525 -11.24 -2.04 -36.83
CA ILE A 525 -11.68 -0.81 -36.12
C ILE A 525 -10.53 -0.22 -35.29
N SER A 526 -9.80 -1.06 -34.55
CA SER A 526 -8.72 -0.61 -33.67
C SER A 526 -7.46 -0.24 -34.44
N LEU A 527 -7.08 -1.01 -35.47
CA LEU A 527 -5.90 -0.73 -36.30
C LEU A 527 -6.03 0.54 -37.11
N CYS A 528 -7.23 0.86 -37.63
CA CYS A 528 -7.44 2.09 -38.40
C CYS A 528 -7.12 3.37 -37.61
N LYS A 529 -7.02 3.30 -36.28
CA LYS A 529 -6.62 4.42 -35.42
C LYS A 529 -5.12 4.61 -35.31
N VAL A 530 -4.31 3.60 -35.68
CA VAL A 530 -2.85 3.59 -35.48
C VAL A 530 -2.06 3.42 -36.77
N VAL A 531 -2.64 2.82 -37.83
CA VAL A 531 -1.95 2.62 -39.11
C VAL A 531 -2.16 3.79 -40.07
N ASN A 532 -1.23 3.95 -41.01
CA ASN A 532 -1.28 5.02 -42.01
C ASN A 532 -2.58 4.98 -42.85
N PRO A 533 -3.16 6.14 -43.21
CA PRO A 533 -4.38 6.22 -44.02
C PRO A 533 -4.33 5.44 -45.34
N THR A 534 -3.17 5.38 -45.99
CA THR A 534 -2.96 4.61 -47.22
C THR A 534 -3.24 3.12 -47.02
N ILE A 535 -2.73 2.54 -45.93
CA ILE A 535 -2.93 1.12 -45.59
C ILE A 535 -4.40 0.87 -45.25
N CYS A 536 -5.04 1.79 -44.51
CA CYS A 536 -6.47 1.73 -44.23
C CYS A 536 -7.31 1.66 -45.51
N CYS A 537 -7.07 2.57 -46.46
CA CYS A 537 -7.81 2.64 -47.70
C CYS A 537 -7.52 1.47 -48.65
N GLN A 538 -6.27 1.01 -48.71
CA GLN A 538 -5.84 -0.02 -49.64
C GLN A 538 -6.24 -1.44 -49.20
N TYR A 539 -6.16 -1.74 -47.90
CA TYR A 539 -6.34 -3.10 -47.41
C TYR A 539 -7.56 -3.24 -46.48
N LEU A 540 -7.66 -2.40 -45.45
CA LEU A 540 -8.63 -2.62 -44.37
C LEU A 540 -10.07 -2.27 -44.75
N LEU A 541 -10.28 -1.12 -45.39
CA LEU A 541 -11.61 -0.67 -45.82
C LEU A 541 -12.24 -1.63 -46.84
N PRO A 542 -11.55 -2.08 -47.91
CA PRO A 542 -12.09 -3.09 -48.82
C PRO A 542 -12.49 -4.39 -48.12
N THR A 543 -11.72 -4.85 -47.13
CA THR A 543 -12.06 -6.04 -46.35
C THR A 543 -13.37 -5.84 -45.59
N VAL A 544 -13.55 -4.74 -44.87
CA VAL A 544 -14.81 -4.49 -44.14
C VAL A 544 -16.01 -4.37 -45.07
N LEU A 545 -15.85 -3.66 -46.20
CA LEU A 545 -16.91 -3.54 -47.20
C LEU A 545 -17.29 -4.90 -47.78
N SER A 546 -16.35 -5.83 -47.96
CA SER A 546 -16.66 -7.19 -48.43
C SER A 546 -17.56 -7.98 -47.46
N MET A 547 -17.60 -7.61 -46.18
CA MET A 547 -18.36 -8.31 -45.13
C MET A 547 -19.79 -7.77 -44.93
N HIS A 548 -20.21 -6.74 -45.68
CA HIS A 548 -21.55 -6.14 -45.53
C HIS A 548 -22.71 -7.11 -45.82
N THR A 549 -22.48 -8.12 -46.67
CA THR A 549 -23.44 -9.18 -47.03
C THR A 549 -23.27 -10.45 -46.20
N ASP A 550 -22.54 -10.42 -45.08
CA ASP A 550 -22.34 -11.60 -44.24
C ASP A 550 -23.67 -12.20 -43.79
N ASN A 551 -23.76 -13.53 -43.72
CA ASN A 551 -24.99 -14.22 -43.31
C ASN A 551 -25.38 -13.92 -41.85
N VAL A 552 -24.42 -13.55 -41.00
CA VAL A 552 -24.64 -13.31 -39.57
C VAL A 552 -24.97 -11.83 -39.31
N PRO A 553 -26.15 -11.51 -38.72
CA PRO A 553 -26.57 -10.12 -38.45
C PRO A 553 -25.58 -9.32 -37.61
N ASN A 554 -24.95 -9.94 -36.61
CA ASN A 554 -23.98 -9.27 -35.75
C ASN A 554 -22.75 -8.76 -36.53
N VAL A 555 -22.31 -9.51 -37.54
CA VAL A 555 -21.22 -9.12 -38.42
C VAL A 555 -21.64 -7.90 -39.24
N ARG A 556 -22.81 -7.95 -39.89
CA ARG A 556 -23.36 -6.82 -40.66
C ARG A 556 -23.57 -5.57 -39.81
N PHE A 557 -24.03 -5.74 -38.57
CA PHE A 557 -24.21 -4.63 -37.63
C PHE A 557 -22.87 -3.99 -37.24
N LYS A 558 -21.83 -4.80 -37.06
CA LYS A 558 -20.48 -4.31 -36.74
C LYS A 558 -19.82 -3.64 -37.95
N VAL A 559 -20.06 -4.12 -39.17
CA VAL A 559 -19.70 -3.41 -40.42
C VAL A 559 -20.36 -2.03 -40.45
N SER A 560 -21.65 -1.94 -40.15
CA SER A 560 -22.39 -0.67 -40.14
C SER A 560 -21.83 0.31 -39.10
N LYS A 561 -21.50 -0.18 -37.89
CA LYS A 561 -20.81 0.61 -36.86
C LYS A 561 -19.44 1.12 -37.30
N PHE A 562 -18.66 0.28 -37.99
CA PHE A 562 -17.36 0.67 -38.53
C PHE A 562 -17.51 1.78 -39.58
N ILE A 563 -18.43 1.63 -40.54
CA ILE A 563 -18.69 2.64 -41.57
C ILE A 563 -19.08 3.97 -40.91
N LEU A 564 -19.94 3.95 -39.90
CA LEU A 564 -20.29 5.14 -39.12
C LEU A 564 -19.04 5.77 -38.48
N SER A 565 -18.20 4.96 -37.81
CA SER A 565 -16.99 5.47 -37.14
C SER A 565 -15.98 6.09 -38.09
N ILE A 566 -15.77 5.49 -39.28
CA ILE A 566 -14.85 6.02 -40.29
C ILE A 566 -15.43 7.24 -41.00
N SER A 567 -16.75 7.29 -41.24
CA SER A 567 -17.38 8.45 -41.86
C SER A 567 -17.18 9.73 -41.05
N LEU A 568 -17.15 9.62 -39.71
CA LEU A 568 -16.85 10.72 -38.80
C LEU A 568 -15.36 11.13 -38.86
N SER A 569 -14.44 10.16 -39.00
CA SER A 569 -13.00 10.42 -39.12
C SER A 569 -12.58 10.98 -40.49
N LEU A 570 -13.25 10.56 -41.58
CA LEU A 570 -13.01 11.09 -42.93
C LEU A 570 -13.55 12.52 -43.10
N ALA A 571 -14.62 12.90 -42.38
CA ALA A 571 -15.10 14.28 -42.37
C ALA A 571 -14.06 15.29 -41.83
N PHE A 572 -13.10 14.82 -41.03
CA PHE A 572 -11.94 15.60 -40.57
C PHE A 572 -10.84 15.74 -41.63
N TYR A 573 -10.64 14.73 -42.48
CA TYR A 573 -9.62 14.76 -43.55
C TYR A 573 -10.07 15.49 -44.83
N VAL A 574 -11.39 15.64 -45.03
CA VAL A 574 -11.95 16.35 -46.20
C VAL A 574 -12.11 17.86 -45.94
N ASN A 575 -12.00 18.32 -44.69
CA ASN A 575 -12.15 19.73 -44.30
C ASN A 575 -10.86 20.37 -43.71
N GLY A 576 -9.68 19.75 -43.91
CA GLY A 576 -8.38 20.24 -43.45
C GLY A 576 -7.51 20.74 -44.58
#